data_AF-A0A537U5B5-F1
#
_entry.id   AF-A0A537U5B5-F1
#
_cell.length_a   1.000
_cell.length_b   1.000
_cell.length_c   1.000
_cell.angle_alpha   90.00
_cell.angle_beta   90.00
_cell.angle_gamma   90.00
#
_symmetry.space_group_name_H-M   'P 1'
#
loop_
_entity.id
_entity.type
_entity.pdbx_description
1 polymer ?
#
loop_
_entity_poly.entity_id
_entity_poly.type
_entity_poly.pdbx_seq_one_letter_code
_entity_poly.pdbx_strand_id
1 'polypeptide(L)'
;MTSKTHRILPGGLIAALALASGAAVYAQTTDPLWDPAQLPATRGTVKQYTLTPRGDVDGLILNDGTEVKFSPHLTGQIVFAIRPGDAVTIRGLKAFALPLVDAASVTNDATGATVTDNGPPGGPDRWATQQTISGRIAAALHGKRGEVNGALFDNGIILRLPPPEAERLQAWLQPGQTVAVRGASLVTPLGTVIDVRAIGASSDQMTELAFRPPAGPKGAGPKGGPK
;
A
#
# COMPACT_ATOMS: atom_id res chain seq x y z
N MET A 1 -3.38 79.95 7.08
CA MET A 1 -4.32 79.57 6.00
C MET A 1 -3.69 78.44 5.20
N THR A 2 -4.43 77.35 5.11
CA THR A 2 -4.08 76.04 4.55
C THR A 2 -3.80 76.07 3.05
N SER A 3 -2.77 75.34 2.60
CA SER A 3 -2.72 74.81 1.23
C SER A 3 -2.26 73.35 1.25
N LYS A 4 -2.84 72.60 0.33
CA LYS A 4 -3.00 71.15 0.24
C LYS A 4 -2.37 70.70 -1.08
N THR A 5 -1.69 69.54 -1.08
CA THR A 5 -1.47 68.55 -2.17
C THR A 5 -0.08 67.90 -1.99
N HIS A 6 0.18 66.60 -2.22
CA HIS A 6 -0.63 65.41 -2.48
C HIS A 6 0.28 64.16 -2.43
N ARG A 7 -0.30 63.01 -2.01
CA ARG A 7 -0.03 61.62 -2.47
C ARG A 7 1.33 61.02 -2.02
N ILE A 8 1.46 59.78 -1.54
CA ILE A 8 0.87 58.49 -1.96
C ILE A 8 0.81 57.53 -0.73
N LEU A 9 -0.34 56.90 -0.52
CA LEU A 9 -0.65 55.69 0.31
C LEU A 9 -0.34 54.41 -0.52
N PRO A 10 -0.41 53.14 -0.03
CA PRO A 10 -0.90 52.63 1.26
C PRO A 10 -0.12 51.41 1.83
N GLY A 11 -0.62 50.85 2.95
CA GLY A 11 -0.64 49.39 3.20
C GLY A 11 0.42 48.91 4.19
N GLY A 12 0.13 48.25 5.31
CA GLY A 12 -1.08 47.55 5.70
C GLY A 12 -0.69 46.13 6.12
N LEU A 13 -1.05 45.78 7.36
CA LEU A 13 -1.35 44.43 7.86
C LEU A 13 -0.22 43.40 8.11
N ILE A 14 -0.03 43.11 9.42
CA ILE A 14 -0.19 41.81 10.09
C ILE A 14 0.23 40.55 9.32
N ALA A 15 1.13 39.74 9.89
CA ALA A 15 0.84 38.36 10.28
C ALA A 15 2.03 37.68 10.97
N ALA A 16 1.74 37.07 12.12
CA ALA A 16 2.62 36.17 12.85
C ALA A 16 2.99 34.96 11.98
N LEU A 17 4.29 34.66 11.86
CA LEU A 17 4.75 33.39 11.32
C LEU A 17 4.88 32.38 12.45
N ALA A 18 3.87 31.52 12.58
CA ALA A 18 4.01 30.23 13.25
C ALA A 18 4.85 29.32 12.34
N LEU A 19 6.04 28.94 12.80
CA LEU A 19 6.84 27.88 12.18
C LEU A 19 6.17 26.54 12.47
N ALA A 20 5.23 26.16 11.61
CA ALA A 20 4.80 24.78 11.50
C ALA A 20 5.85 24.02 10.68
N SER A 21 6.81 23.40 11.37
CA SER A 21 7.73 22.42 10.78
C SER A 21 6.96 21.15 10.43
N GLY A 22 6.20 21.18 9.34
CA GLY A 22 5.67 19.98 8.73
C GLY A 22 6.84 19.22 8.11
N ALA A 23 7.32 18.18 8.77
CA ALA A 23 8.18 17.20 8.15
C ALA A 23 7.37 16.55 7.02
N ALA A 24 7.58 17.01 5.78
CA ALA A 24 7.13 16.31 4.61
C ALA A 24 7.81 14.94 4.62
N VAL A 25 7.07 13.91 5.00
CA VAL A 25 7.48 12.53 4.82
C VAL A 25 7.47 12.29 3.32
N TYR A 26 8.63 12.46 2.70
CA TYR A 26 8.84 11.96 1.35
C TYR A 26 8.79 10.43 1.46
N ALA A 27 7.63 9.87 1.12
CA ALA A 27 7.53 8.45 0.83
C ALA A 27 8.44 8.19 -0.37
N GLN A 28 9.65 7.69 -0.12
CA GLN A 28 10.46 7.10 -1.17
C GLN A 28 9.74 5.82 -1.58
N THR A 29 8.96 5.92 -2.67
CA THR A 29 8.57 4.74 -3.43
C THR A 29 9.85 4.03 -3.77
N THR A 30 10.04 2.80 -3.28
CA THR A 30 11.03 1.93 -3.88
C THR A 30 10.48 1.67 -5.27
N ASP A 31 11.02 2.40 -6.26
CA ASP A 31 10.54 2.28 -7.61
C ASP A 31 10.64 0.80 -8.00
N PRO A 32 9.58 0.23 -8.59
CA PRO A 32 9.66 -1.14 -9.07
C PRO A 32 10.91 -1.26 -9.95
N LEU A 33 11.65 -2.37 -9.82
CA LEU A 33 12.88 -2.62 -10.58
C LEU A 33 12.69 -2.38 -12.09
N TRP A 34 11.45 -2.49 -12.55
CA TRP A 34 10.99 -2.11 -13.87
C TRP A 34 9.83 -1.13 -13.75
N ASP A 35 9.94 0.02 -14.40
CA ASP A 35 8.84 0.98 -14.53
C ASP A 35 7.84 0.46 -15.59
N PRO A 36 6.58 0.12 -15.21
CA PRO A 36 5.57 -0.33 -16.16
C PRO A 36 5.26 0.70 -17.25
N ALA A 37 5.52 2.00 -17.01
CA ALA A 37 5.32 3.04 -18.01
C ALA A 37 6.24 2.89 -19.23
N GLN A 38 7.37 2.18 -19.08
CA GLN A 38 8.30 1.88 -20.17
C GLN A 38 7.83 0.73 -21.06
N LEU A 39 6.86 -0.07 -20.61
CA LEU A 39 6.30 -1.14 -21.42
C LEU A 39 5.42 -0.58 -22.55
N PRO A 40 5.33 -1.29 -23.68
CA PRO A 40 4.43 -0.92 -24.77
C PRO A 40 2.98 -0.73 -24.29
N ALA A 41 2.34 0.33 -24.78
CA ALA A 41 0.94 0.61 -24.52
C ALA A 41 0.04 -0.02 -25.58
N THR A 42 -1.01 -0.72 -25.16
CA THR A 42 -2.13 -1.15 -26.00
C THR A 42 -3.40 -0.51 -25.47
N ARG A 43 -4.25 0.03 -26.35
CA ARG A 43 -5.53 0.63 -25.96
C ARG A 43 -6.68 -0.21 -26.48
N GLY A 44 -7.78 -0.21 -25.73
CA GLY A 44 -9.04 -0.79 -26.22
C GLY A 44 -10.16 -0.61 -25.23
N THR A 45 -11.33 -1.12 -25.59
CA THR A 45 -12.53 -1.11 -24.74
C THR A 45 -12.75 -2.50 -24.19
N VAL A 46 -12.96 -2.60 -22.89
CA VAL A 46 -13.22 -3.89 -22.23
C VAL A 46 -14.55 -4.46 -22.69
N LYS A 47 -14.54 -5.67 -23.22
CA LYS A 47 -15.75 -6.43 -23.59
C LYS A 47 -16.25 -7.25 -22.41
N GLN A 48 -15.36 -7.99 -21.74
CA GLN A 48 -15.69 -8.86 -20.61
C GLN A 48 -14.44 -9.27 -19.82
N TYR A 49 -14.64 -9.81 -18.62
CA TYR A 49 -13.59 -10.46 -17.83
C TYR A 49 -13.32 -11.89 -18.32
N THR A 50 -12.10 -12.38 -18.10
CA THR A 50 -11.79 -13.81 -18.08
C THR A 50 -11.62 -14.29 -16.65
N LEU A 51 -11.96 -15.55 -16.40
CA LEU A 51 -11.98 -16.15 -15.08
C LEU A 51 -11.13 -17.42 -15.04
N THR A 52 -10.44 -17.64 -13.94
CA THR A 52 -9.86 -18.93 -13.59
C THR A 52 -10.95 -19.94 -13.23
N PRO A 53 -10.65 -21.25 -13.21
CA PRO A 53 -11.58 -22.27 -12.71
C PRO A 53 -12.02 -22.07 -11.25
N ARG A 54 -11.28 -21.27 -10.47
CA ARG A 54 -11.63 -20.93 -9.08
C ARG A 54 -12.57 -19.71 -8.98
N GLY A 55 -12.86 -19.05 -10.10
CA GLY A 55 -13.71 -17.87 -10.17
C GLY A 55 -12.97 -16.54 -9.99
N ASP A 56 -11.65 -16.56 -9.84
CA ASP A 56 -10.82 -15.34 -9.81
C ASP A 56 -10.72 -14.72 -11.21
N VAL A 57 -10.69 -13.39 -11.31
CA VAL A 57 -10.45 -12.69 -12.58
C VAL A 57 -8.96 -12.73 -12.91
N ASP A 58 -8.61 -13.32 -14.05
CA ASP A 58 -7.23 -13.46 -14.54
C ASP A 58 -6.98 -12.72 -15.86
N GLY A 59 -7.97 -11.98 -16.35
CA GLY A 59 -7.80 -11.18 -17.55
C GLY A 59 -9.05 -10.44 -18.01
N LEU A 60 -8.90 -9.82 -19.18
CA LEU A 60 -9.92 -9.08 -19.90
C LEU A 60 -9.91 -9.51 -21.37
N ILE A 61 -11.08 -9.52 -21.99
CA ILE A 61 -11.20 -9.53 -23.45
C ILE A 61 -11.59 -8.12 -23.88
N LEU A 62 -10.87 -7.56 -24.85
CA LEU A 62 -11.20 -6.28 -25.46
C LEU A 62 -12.17 -6.47 -26.65
N ASN A 63 -12.84 -5.39 -27.06
CA ASN A 63 -13.81 -5.43 -28.17
C ASN A 63 -13.21 -5.88 -29.51
N ASP A 64 -11.91 -5.67 -29.73
CA ASP A 64 -11.18 -6.12 -30.91
C ASP A 64 -10.77 -7.60 -30.85
N GLY A 65 -11.11 -8.30 -29.75
CA GLY A 65 -10.73 -9.69 -29.51
C GLY A 65 -9.38 -9.88 -28.86
N THR A 66 -8.65 -8.81 -28.53
CA THR A 66 -7.39 -8.91 -27.79
C THR A 66 -7.64 -9.45 -26.39
N GLU A 67 -6.89 -10.48 -26.02
CA GLU A 67 -6.85 -11.01 -24.66
C GLU A 67 -5.78 -10.28 -23.85
N VAL A 68 -6.13 -9.86 -22.64
CA VAL A 68 -5.23 -9.23 -21.69
C VAL A 68 -5.16 -10.12 -20.48
N LYS A 69 -3.99 -10.68 -20.16
CA LYS A 69 -3.76 -11.52 -18.98
C LYS A 69 -3.07 -10.73 -17.89
N PHE A 70 -3.43 -11.04 -16.65
CA PHE A 70 -2.74 -10.55 -15.46
C PHE A 70 -2.92 -11.54 -14.30
N SER A 71 -2.12 -11.39 -13.26
CA SER A 71 -2.14 -12.30 -12.12
C SER A 71 -3.49 -12.29 -11.38
N PRO A 72 -4.05 -13.46 -10.99
CA PRO A 72 -5.34 -13.55 -10.31
C PRO A 72 -5.45 -12.76 -9.00
N HIS A 73 -4.34 -12.47 -8.31
CA HIS A 73 -4.35 -11.66 -7.09
C HIS A 73 -4.77 -10.20 -7.32
N LEU A 74 -4.84 -9.76 -8.58
CA LEU A 74 -5.36 -8.45 -8.94
C LEU A 74 -6.88 -8.41 -9.08
N THR A 75 -7.58 -9.55 -8.95
CA THR A 75 -9.04 -9.66 -9.09
C THR A 75 -9.78 -8.49 -8.44
N GLY A 76 -9.58 -8.27 -7.13
CA GLY A 76 -10.28 -7.23 -6.39
C GLY A 76 -10.00 -5.81 -6.88
N GLN A 77 -8.76 -5.52 -7.32
CA GLN A 77 -8.39 -4.20 -7.82
C GLN A 77 -8.97 -3.94 -9.21
N ILE A 78 -8.90 -4.94 -10.10
CA ILE A 78 -9.44 -4.87 -11.46
C ILE A 78 -10.95 -4.70 -11.41
N VAL A 79 -11.67 -5.55 -10.69
CA VAL A 79 -13.14 -5.46 -10.60
C VAL A 79 -13.62 -4.26 -9.79
N PHE A 80 -12.72 -3.54 -9.12
CA PHE A 80 -13.05 -2.26 -8.50
C PHE A 80 -12.87 -1.10 -9.48
N ALA A 81 -11.75 -1.05 -10.21
CA ALA A 81 -11.36 0.08 -11.06
C ALA A 81 -11.81 0.00 -12.52
N ILE A 82 -12.07 -1.20 -13.03
CA ILE A 82 -12.33 -1.46 -14.45
C ILE A 82 -13.64 -2.23 -14.59
N ARG A 83 -14.50 -1.83 -15.52
CA ARG A 83 -15.76 -2.50 -15.89
C ARG A 83 -15.81 -2.81 -17.39
N PRO A 84 -16.60 -3.82 -17.82
CA PRO A 84 -16.98 -3.95 -19.21
C PRO A 84 -17.60 -2.64 -19.73
N GLY A 85 -17.16 -2.19 -20.90
CA GLY A 85 -17.50 -0.89 -21.48
C GLY A 85 -16.45 0.20 -21.26
N ASP A 86 -15.53 0.04 -20.31
CA ASP A 86 -14.50 1.04 -20.04
C ASP A 86 -13.43 1.06 -21.15
N ALA A 87 -13.02 2.25 -21.54
CA ALA A 87 -11.81 2.46 -22.31
C ALA A 87 -10.59 2.34 -21.38
N VAL A 88 -9.62 1.52 -21.79
CA VAL A 88 -8.44 1.21 -20.99
C VAL A 88 -7.16 1.33 -21.80
N THR A 89 -6.11 1.79 -21.12
CA THR A 89 -4.73 1.72 -21.57
C THR A 89 -4.00 0.63 -20.79
N ILE A 90 -3.52 -0.39 -21.50
CA ILE A 90 -2.78 -1.53 -20.95
C ILE A 90 -1.29 -1.34 -21.23
N ARG A 91 -0.45 -1.48 -20.21
CA ARG A 91 1.01 -1.55 -20.35
C ARG A 91 1.46 -2.98 -20.10
N GLY A 92 2.14 -3.58 -21.07
CA GLY A 92 2.47 -5.00 -20.99
C GLY A 92 3.25 -5.52 -22.19
N LEU A 93 3.62 -6.79 -22.11
CA LEU A 93 4.30 -7.50 -23.19
C LEU A 93 3.26 -8.11 -24.12
N LYS A 94 3.33 -7.76 -25.41
CA LYS A 94 2.47 -8.35 -26.44
C LYS A 94 3.05 -9.69 -26.89
N ALA A 95 2.23 -10.74 -26.92
CA ALA A 95 2.61 -12.00 -27.51
C ALA A 95 2.87 -11.81 -29.02
N PHE A 96 3.92 -12.48 -29.53
CA PHE A 96 4.31 -12.35 -30.93
C PHE A 96 3.29 -12.96 -31.89
N ALA A 97 2.74 -14.13 -31.54
CA ALA A 97 1.98 -14.97 -32.47
C ALA A 97 0.45 -14.87 -32.32
N LEU A 98 -0.05 -14.19 -31.28
CA LEU A 98 -1.49 -14.12 -30.97
C LEU A 98 -1.86 -12.73 -30.40
N PRO A 99 -3.12 -12.30 -30.51
CA PRO A 99 -3.61 -11.06 -29.93
C PRO A 99 -3.76 -11.18 -28.40
N LEU A 100 -2.62 -11.35 -27.72
CA LEU A 100 -2.50 -11.52 -26.28
C LEU A 100 -1.53 -10.48 -25.71
N VAL A 101 -1.86 -9.88 -24.58
CA VAL A 101 -1.00 -8.97 -23.82
C VAL A 101 -0.88 -9.48 -22.40
N ASP A 102 0.35 -9.70 -21.93
CA ASP A 102 0.66 -9.93 -20.52
C ASP A 102 0.84 -8.58 -19.83
N ALA A 103 -0.16 -8.18 -19.05
CA ALA A 103 -0.30 -6.83 -18.52
C ALA A 103 0.45 -6.66 -17.20
N ALA A 104 1.36 -5.69 -17.17
CA ALA A 104 1.95 -5.19 -15.93
C ALA A 104 1.09 -4.10 -15.31
N SER A 105 0.38 -3.30 -16.11
CA SER A 105 -0.63 -2.38 -15.59
C SER A 105 -1.81 -2.16 -16.54
N VAL A 106 -2.95 -1.81 -15.95
CA VAL A 106 -4.20 -1.46 -16.65
C VAL A 106 -4.72 -0.15 -16.07
N THR A 107 -4.84 0.85 -16.92
CA THR A 107 -5.38 2.17 -16.57
C THR A 107 -6.75 2.36 -17.19
N ASN A 108 -7.73 2.78 -16.39
CA ASN A 108 -9.01 3.27 -16.87
C ASN A 108 -8.84 4.68 -17.43
N ASP A 109 -9.14 4.88 -18.72
CA ASP A 109 -8.93 6.17 -19.37
C ASP A 109 -9.93 7.24 -18.89
N ALA A 110 -11.13 6.84 -18.44
CA ALA A 110 -12.16 7.76 -17.97
C ALA A 110 -11.93 8.21 -16.52
N THR A 111 -11.52 7.31 -15.63
CA THR A 111 -11.33 7.59 -14.20
C THR A 111 -9.87 7.90 -13.82
N GLY A 112 -8.91 7.55 -14.68
CA GLY A 112 -7.47 7.62 -14.38
C GLY A 112 -6.99 6.54 -13.41
N ALA A 113 -7.88 5.67 -12.92
CA ALA A 113 -7.51 4.61 -11.98
C ALA A 113 -6.56 3.62 -12.66
N THR A 114 -5.39 3.38 -12.05
CA THR A 114 -4.38 2.46 -12.57
C THR A 114 -4.17 1.31 -11.61
N VAL A 115 -4.25 0.08 -12.14
CA VAL A 115 -3.94 -1.16 -11.43
C VAL A 115 -2.61 -1.67 -11.95
N THR A 116 -1.62 -1.83 -11.08
CA THR A 116 -0.28 -2.32 -11.42
C THR A 116 -0.01 -3.63 -10.68
N ASP A 117 0.57 -4.61 -11.37
CA ASP A 117 1.03 -5.84 -10.75
C ASP A 117 2.35 -5.60 -10.00
N ASN A 118 2.29 -5.69 -8.67
CA ASN A 118 3.44 -5.61 -7.78
C ASN A 118 3.76 -6.98 -7.13
N GLY A 119 3.45 -8.09 -7.82
CA GLY A 119 3.55 -9.46 -7.29
C GLY A 119 2.42 -9.76 -6.29
N PRO A 120 2.28 -10.97 -5.74
CA PRO A 120 1.15 -11.35 -4.87
C PRO A 120 1.21 -10.76 -3.45
N PRO A 121 0.04 -10.51 -2.79
CA PRO A 121 0.00 -10.09 -1.39
C PRO A 121 0.63 -11.15 -0.48
N GLY A 122 1.73 -10.79 0.18
CA GLY A 122 2.49 -11.69 1.07
C GLY A 122 3.65 -12.45 0.40
N GLY A 123 3.96 -12.17 -0.87
CA GLY A 123 5.27 -12.49 -1.42
C GLY A 123 6.37 -11.66 -0.74
N PRO A 124 7.63 -12.10 -0.78
CA PRO A 124 8.75 -11.47 -0.04
C PRO A 124 8.91 -9.95 -0.30
N ASP A 125 8.37 -9.42 -1.39
CA ASP A 125 8.60 -8.05 -1.85
C ASP A 125 7.47 -7.04 -1.57
N ARG A 126 6.31 -7.44 -1.02
CA ARG A 126 5.18 -6.49 -0.82
C ARG A 126 5.26 -5.67 0.47
N TRP A 127 6.08 -6.11 1.41
CA TRP A 127 6.43 -5.32 2.57
C TRP A 127 7.60 -4.43 2.17
N ALA A 128 7.28 -3.31 1.51
CA ALA A 128 8.28 -2.35 1.09
C ALA A 128 8.95 -1.73 2.31
N THR A 129 10.27 -1.56 2.20
CA THR A 129 11.21 -0.80 3.04
C THR A 129 10.91 -0.76 4.53
N GLN A 130 11.84 -1.25 5.35
CA GLN A 130 11.80 -1.05 6.79
C GLN A 130 11.74 0.46 7.09
N GLN A 131 10.61 0.93 7.60
CA GLN A 131 10.38 2.33 7.93
C GLN A 131 10.37 2.50 9.44
N THR A 132 10.99 3.59 9.90
CA THR A 132 10.86 4.08 11.27
C THR A 132 9.95 5.29 11.26
N ILE A 133 8.87 5.25 12.02
CA ILE A 133 7.90 6.34 12.13
C ILE A 133 7.50 6.54 13.59
N SER A 134 7.30 7.80 13.97
CA SER A 134 6.80 8.18 15.30
C SER A 134 5.46 8.87 15.15
N GLY A 135 4.53 8.58 16.06
CA GLY A 135 3.18 9.13 15.99
C GLY A 135 2.44 8.99 17.30
N ARG A 136 1.34 9.74 17.41
CA ARG A 136 0.42 9.64 18.55
C ARG A 136 -0.65 8.60 18.24
N ILE A 137 -0.89 7.71 19.18
CA ILE A 137 -1.93 6.69 19.09
C ILE A 137 -3.30 7.36 19.20
N ALA A 138 -4.15 7.17 18.20
CA ALA A 138 -5.55 7.58 18.23
C ALA A 138 -6.42 6.51 18.89
N ALA A 139 -6.19 5.22 18.59
CA ALA A 139 -6.99 4.12 19.13
C ALA A 139 -6.20 2.80 19.18
N ALA A 140 -6.50 1.95 20.17
CA ALA A 140 -6.09 0.55 20.15
C ALA A 140 -7.01 -0.24 19.20
N LEU A 141 -6.42 -1.15 18.42
CA LEU A 141 -7.17 -2.04 17.53
C LEU A 141 -7.30 -3.42 18.14
N HIS A 142 -8.45 -4.05 17.87
CA HIS A 142 -8.80 -5.33 18.47
C HIS A 142 -9.14 -6.39 17.40
N GLY A 143 -8.92 -7.65 17.75
CA GLY A 143 -9.38 -8.80 17.01
C GLY A 143 -10.84 -9.11 17.31
N LYS A 144 -11.37 -10.14 16.65
CA LYS A 144 -12.78 -10.54 16.78
C LYS A 144 -13.16 -11.00 18.18
N ARG A 145 -12.18 -11.40 19.01
CA ARG A 145 -12.40 -11.86 20.39
C ARG A 145 -12.12 -10.75 21.41
N GLY A 146 -11.89 -9.51 20.96
CA GLY A 146 -11.60 -8.36 21.82
C GLY A 146 -10.13 -8.26 22.26
N GLU A 147 -9.25 -9.11 21.75
CA GLU A 147 -7.82 -9.10 21.99
C GLU A 147 -7.15 -7.92 21.27
N VAL A 148 -6.17 -7.26 21.89
CA VAL A 148 -5.42 -6.19 21.21
C VAL A 148 -4.54 -6.81 20.14
N ASN A 149 -4.60 -6.27 18.93
CA ASN A 149 -3.83 -6.75 17.78
C ASN A 149 -3.07 -5.64 17.04
N GLY A 150 -3.08 -4.43 17.59
CA GLY A 150 -2.50 -3.28 16.93
C GLY A 150 -2.98 -1.95 17.49
N ALA A 151 -2.67 -0.88 16.77
CA ALA A 151 -3.14 0.45 17.06
C ALA A 151 -3.29 1.28 15.78
N LEU A 152 -3.99 2.40 15.88
CA LEU A 152 -4.17 3.40 14.85
C LEU A 152 -3.44 4.67 15.29
N PHE A 153 -2.56 5.20 14.44
CA PHE A 153 -2.03 6.55 14.61
C PHE A 153 -3.05 7.62 14.21
N ASP A 154 -2.91 8.81 14.77
CA ASP A 154 -3.75 9.99 14.46
C ASP A 154 -3.77 10.37 12.98
N ASN A 155 -2.68 10.13 12.26
CA ASN A 155 -2.57 10.31 10.82
C ASN A 155 -3.23 9.21 9.97
N GLY A 156 -3.88 8.22 10.59
CA GLY A 156 -4.58 7.14 9.90
C GLY A 156 -3.74 5.90 9.57
N ILE A 157 -2.45 5.86 9.96
CA ILE A 157 -1.60 4.68 9.77
C ILE A 157 -1.98 3.58 10.76
N ILE A 158 -2.15 2.36 10.24
CA ILE A 158 -2.49 1.18 11.03
C ILE A 158 -1.23 0.43 11.41
N LEU A 159 -1.03 0.20 12.70
CA LEU A 159 0.04 -0.63 13.25
C LEU A 159 -0.50 -2.03 13.53
N ARG A 160 0.16 -3.05 12.97
CA ARG A 160 -0.11 -4.46 13.28
C ARG A 160 1.06 -5.03 14.06
N LEU A 161 0.75 -5.66 15.19
CA LEU A 161 1.72 -6.33 16.05
C LEU A 161 1.40 -7.82 16.06
N PRO A 162 2.41 -8.71 16.18
CA PRO A 162 2.17 -10.11 16.49
C PRO A 162 1.29 -10.24 17.74
N PRO A 163 0.28 -11.13 17.78
CA PRO A 163 -0.67 -11.17 18.89
C PRO A 163 -0.04 -11.24 20.29
N PRO A 164 1.00 -12.07 20.54
CA PRO A 164 1.64 -12.12 21.86
C PRO A 164 2.30 -10.79 22.26
N GLU A 165 2.83 -10.05 21.28
CA GLU A 165 3.50 -8.77 21.52
C GLU A 165 2.50 -7.63 21.69
N ALA A 166 1.38 -7.68 20.95
CA ALA A 166 0.29 -6.72 21.09
C ALA A 166 -0.31 -6.74 22.51
N GLU A 167 -0.48 -7.93 23.09
CA GLU A 167 -0.91 -8.10 24.49
C GLU A 167 0.12 -7.55 25.48
N ARG A 168 1.41 -7.92 25.31
CA ARG A 168 2.50 -7.46 26.18
C ARG A 168 2.64 -5.93 26.20
N LEU A 169 2.37 -5.29 25.07
CA LEU A 169 2.59 -3.86 24.86
C LEU A 169 1.31 -3.04 24.89
N GLN A 170 0.19 -3.60 25.35
CA GLN A 170 -1.11 -2.94 25.38
C GLN A 170 -1.10 -1.56 26.05
N ALA A 171 -0.26 -1.35 27.08
CA ALA A 171 -0.12 -0.05 27.75
C ALA A 171 0.42 1.06 26.82
N TRP A 172 1.26 0.70 25.84
CA TRP A 172 1.87 1.62 24.88
C TRP A 172 0.94 1.92 23.70
N LEU A 173 -0.03 1.04 23.45
CA LEU A 173 -1.03 1.15 22.39
C LEU A 173 -2.29 1.91 22.84
N GLN A 174 -2.27 2.54 24.03
CA GLN A 174 -3.38 3.30 24.54
C GLN A 174 -3.54 4.64 23.79
N PRO A 175 -4.78 5.11 23.58
CA PRO A 175 -5.04 6.43 23.02
C PRO A 175 -4.26 7.52 23.73
N GLY A 176 -3.59 8.36 22.94
CA GLY A 176 -2.84 9.52 23.40
C GLY A 176 -1.37 9.28 23.70
N GLN A 177 -0.90 8.03 23.72
CA GLN A 177 0.52 7.70 23.82
C GLN A 177 1.27 8.09 22.54
N THR A 178 2.50 8.56 22.68
CA THR A 178 3.40 8.77 21.55
C THR A 178 4.41 7.64 21.52
N VAL A 179 4.50 6.95 20.38
CA VAL A 179 5.42 5.82 20.21
C VAL A 179 6.14 5.94 18.87
N ALA A 180 7.36 5.41 18.83
CA ALA A 180 8.12 5.18 17.62
C ALA A 180 8.04 3.70 17.27
N VAL A 181 7.75 3.38 16.01
CA VAL A 181 7.70 2.02 15.50
C VAL A 181 8.63 1.88 14.32
N ARG A 182 9.25 0.71 14.21
CA ARG A 182 10.02 0.31 13.06
C ARG A 182 9.43 -0.98 12.51
N GLY A 183 9.09 -1.00 11.23
CA GLY A 183 8.38 -2.13 10.65
C GLY A 183 8.33 -2.03 9.14
N ALA A 184 7.79 -3.08 8.53
CA ALA A 184 7.67 -3.11 7.08
C ALA A 184 6.33 -2.50 6.67
N SER A 185 6.35 -1.61 5.68
CA SER A 185 5.19 -0.79 5.31
C SER A 185 4.47 -1.37 4.10
N LEU A 186 3.14 -1.33 4.15
CA LEU A 186 2.25 -1.71 3.06
C LEU A 186 1.29 -0.54 2.79
N VAL A 187 1.54 0.18 1.72
CA VAL A 187 0.68 1.28 1.26
C VAL A 187 -0.33 0.73 0.27
N THR A 188 -1.61 1.03 0.48
CA THR A 188 -2.71 0.63 -0.41
C THR A 188 -3.61 1.83 -0.69
N PRO A 189 -4.46 1.80 -1.74
CA PRO A 189 -5.49 2.82 -1.95
C PRO A 189 -6.48 2.98 -0.78
N LEU A 190 -6.54 2.01 0.14
CA LEU A 190 -7.44 2.01 1.30
C LEU A 190 -6.75 2.49 2.60
N GLY A 191 -5.45 2.75 2.57
CA GLY A 191 -4.66 3.18 3.72
C GLY A 191 -3.29 2.50 3.81
N THR A 192 -2.54 2.88 4.84
CA THR A 192 -1.18 2.40 5.10
C THR A 192 -1.16 1.51 6.34
N VAL A 193 -0.54 0.35 6.21
CA VAL A 193 -0.35 -0.62 7.30
C VAL A 193 1.12 -0.84 7.53
N ILE A 194 1.56 -0.81 8.79
CA ILE A 194 2.92 -1.16 9.20
C ILE A 194 2.87 -2.47 9.99
N ASP A 195 3.58 -3.48 9.50
CA ASP A 195 3.88 -4.69 10.27
C ASP A 195 5.06 -4.39 11.20
N VAL A 196 4.74 -4.15 12.47
CA VAL A 196 5.70 -3.63 13.46
C VAL A 196 6.69 -4.72 13.82
N ARG A 197 7.98 -4.41 13.71
CA ARG A 197 9.10 -5.28 14.12
C ARG A 197 9.87 -4.76 15.32
N ALA A 198 9.78 -3.46 15.61
CA ALA A 198 10.29 -2.88 16.84
C ALA A 198 9.42 -1.69 17.26
N ILE A 199 9.33 -1.46 18.56
CA ILE A 199 8.55 -0.37 19.14
C ILE A 199 9.29 0.26 20.31
N GLY A 200 9.21 1.58 20.42
CA GLY A 200 9.99 2.41 21.31
C GLY A 200 9.22 3.65 21.77
N ALA A 201 9.69 4.27 22.86
CA ALA A 201 9.25 5.63 23.22
C ALA A 201 9.77 6.66 22.20
N SER A 202 10.91 6.38 21.59
CA SER A 202 11.55 7.18 20.54
C SER A 202 12.27 6.28 19.53
N SER A 203 12.74 6.85 18.42
CA SER A 203 13.49 6.13 17.39
C SER A 203 14.76 5.47 17.91
N ASP A 204 15.35 6.05 18.96
CA ASP A 204 16.65 5.64 19.51
C ASP A 204 16.49 4.61 20.64
N GLN A 205 15.27 4.45 21.16
CA GLN A 205 14.95 3.55 22.27
C GLN A 205 13.85 2.57 21.84
N MET A 206 14.21 1.64 20.95
CA MET A 206 13.29 0.61 20.44
C MET A 206 13.61 -0.78 20.99
N THR A 207 12.55 -1.53 21.28
CA THR A 207 12.61 -2.97 21.58
C THR A 207 12.16 -3.76 20.36
N GLU A 208 12.97 -4.72 19.90
CA GLU A 208 12.56 -5.65 18.84
C GLU A 208 11.47 -6.60 19.34
N LEU A 209 10.46 -6.81 18.49
CA LEU A 209 9.37 -7.72 18.75
C LEU A 209 9.78 -9.14 18.36
N ALA A 210 9.49 -10.11 19.22
CA ALA A 210 9.81 -11.49 18.92
C ALA A 210 8.87 -12.01 17.83
N PHE A 211 9.43 -12.35 16.67
CA PHE A 211 8.71 -13.09 15.65
C PHE A 211 9.02 -14.57 15.82
N ARG A 212 8.02 -15.40 16.14
CA ARG A 212 8.20 -16.86 16.05
C ARG A 212 8.17 -17.19 14.55
N PRO A 213 9.26 -17.71 13.95
CA PRO A 213 9.21 -18.18 12.57
C PRO A 213 8.09 -19.23 12.47
N PRO A 214 7.32 -19.27 11.37
CA PRO A 214 6.38 -20.36 11.15
C PRO A 214 7.16 -21.67 11.33
N ALA A 215 6.62 -22.57 12.17
CA ALA A 215 7.23 -23.87 12.38
C ALA A 215 7.49 -24.48 11.01
N GLY A 216 8.76 -24.77 10.71
CA GLY A 216 9.14 -25.41 9.45
C GLY A 216 8.29 -26.67 9.26
N PRO A 217 8.05 -27.09 8.01
CA PRO A 217 7.29 -28.31 7.75
C PRO A 217 7.82 -29.41 8.65
N LYS A 218 6.95 -30.05 9.45
CA LYS A 218 7.33 -31.21 10.25
C LYS A 218 7.93 -32.21 9.28
N GLY A 219 9.26 -32.31 9.28
CA GLY A 219 9.98 -33.29 8.49
C GLY A 219 9.35 -34.64 8.78
N ALA A 220 8.89 -35.32 7.74
CA ALA A 220 8.46 -36.69 7.84
C ALA A 220 9.56 -37.46 8.55
N GLY A 221 9.23 -38.03 9.72
CA GLY A 221 10.15 -38.91 10.44
C GLY A 221 10.65 -40.00 9.49
N PRO A 222 11.88 -40.51 9.70
CA PRO A 222 12.42 -41.52 8.80
C PRO A 222 11.51 -42.76 8.82
N LYS A 223 10.78 -42.97 7.71
CA LYS A 223 10.16 -44.26 7.41
C LYS A 223 11.30 -45.23 7.15
N GLY A 224 11.39 -46.27 7.98
CA GLY A 224 12.45 -47.26 7.93
C GLY A 224 12.43 -48.16 6.69
N GLY A 225 13.56 -48.84 6.51
CA GLY A 225 13.71 -50.15 5.85
C GLY A 225 14.73 -50.17 4.69
N PRO A 226 15.36 -51.32 4.36
CA PRO A 226 15.57 -52.55 5.14
C PRO A 226 17.04 -53.06 5.12
N LYS A 227 17.37 -53.98 6.03
CA LYS A 227 18.30 -55.09 5.77
C LYS A 227 17.84 -56.31 6.54
#